data_AF-A0A9X2IXE5-F1
#
_entry.id   AF-A0A9X2IXE5-F1
#
_cell.length_a   1.000
_cell.length_b   1.000
_cell.length_c   1.000
_cell.angle_alpha   90.00
_cell.angle_beta   90.00
_cell.angle_gamma   90.00
#
_symmetry.space_group_name_H-M   'P 1'
#
loop_
_entity.id
_entity.type
_entity.pdbx_description
1 polymer ?
#
loop_
_entity_poly.entity_id
_entity_poly.type
_entity_poly.pdbx_seq_one_letter_code
_entity_poly.pdbx_strand_id
1 'polypeptide(L)'
;MAFLFCNTRQIQLGPPHPPTIGEHKANIAHHLNQSAFTDVINNDAEVAGNRAGMRLSVLHLPISGGRFYEQVMAAGDNRDATLALVNETVAALNF
;
A
#
# COMPACT_ATOMS: atom_id res chain seq x y z
N MET A 1 -13.64 -17.17 -7.12
CA MET A 1 -13.30 -17.50 -5.71
C MET A 1 -12.32 -16.44 -5.29
N ALA A 2 -12.68 -15.63 -4.30
CA ALA A 2 -11.83 -14.50 -3.93
C ALA A 2 -10.61 -14.99 -3.13
N PHE A 3 -9.42 -14.55 -3.56
CA PHE A 3 -8.17 -14.71 -2.84
C PHE A 3 -7.82 -13.39 -2.18
N LEU A 4 -7.30 -13.45 -0.96
CA LEU A 4 -6.77 -12.30 -0.23
C LEU A 4 -5.33 -12.62 0.16
N PHE A 5 -4.43 -11.71 -0.19
CA PHE A 5 -3.03 -11.77 0.25
C PHE A 5 -2.68 -10.50 1.01
N CYS A 6 -1.79 -10.63 1.99
CA CYS A 6 -1.31 -9.53 2.81
C CYS A 6 0.20 -9.67 3.01
N ASN A 7 0.92 -8.57 2.89
CA ASN A 7 2.29 -8.43 3.32
C ASN A 7 2.36 -7.32 4.38
N THR A 8 2.82 -7.68 5.58
CA THR A 8 3.02 -6.74 6.67
C THR A 8 4.50 -6.48 6.84
N ARG A 9 4.88 -5.20 6.86
CA ARG A 9 6.25 -4.76 7.12
C ARG A 9 6.28 -3.63 8.14
N GLN A 10 7.37 -3.53 8.88
CA GLN A 10 7.58 -2.43 9.81
C GLN A 10 8.44 -1.36 9.13
N ILE A 11 7.94 -0.12 9.12
CA ILE A 11 8.64 1.03 8.56
C ILE A 11 9.07 1.97 9.68
N GLN A 12 10.25 2.54 9.53
CA GLN A 12 10.76 3.63 10.34
C GLN A 12 11.08 4.79 9.40
N LEU A 13 10.34 5.88 9.54
CA LEU A 13 10.66 7.13 8.84
C LEU A 13 11.91 7.73 9.50
N GLY A 14 12.92 8.10 8.71
CA GLY A 14 14.24 8.52 9.20
C GLY A 14 14.31 10.00 9.65
N PRO A 15 15.19 10.36 10.60
CA PRO A 15 15.47 11.76 10.98
C PRO A 15 16.19 12.55 9.86
N PRO A 16 16.19 13.91 9.88
CA PRO A 16 15.73 14.81 10.95
C PRO A 16 14.30 15.33 10.78
N HIS A 17 13.67 15.08 9.64
CA HIS A 17 12.27 15.37 9.36
C HIS A 17 11.69 14.12 8.68
N PRO A 18 11.33 13.08 9.46
CA PRO A 18 10.70 11.90 8.88
C PRO A 18 9.46 12.34 8.12
N PRO A 19 9.33 11.98 6.82
CA PRO A 19 8.13 12.34 6.08
C PRO A 19 6.92 11.84 6.86
N THR A 20 5.91 12.68 7.05
CA THR A 20 4.75 12.28 7.87
C THR A 20 4.08 11.05 7.25
N ILE A 21 3.30 10.29 8.03
CA ILE A 21 2.46 9.22 7.47
C ILE A 21 1.59 9.78 6.33
N GLY A 22 1.16 11.04 6.41
CA GLY A 22 0.42 11.72 5.34
C GLY A 22 1.24 11.89 4.05
N GLU A 23 2.51 12.29 4.13
CA GLU A 23 3.40 12.40 2.97
C GLU A 23 3.72 11.03 2.37
N HIS A 24 3.96 10.02 3.21
CA HIS A 24 4.14 8.64 2.77
C HIS A 24 2.91 8.12 2.02
N LYS A 25 1.71 8.39 2.54
CA LYS A 25 0.43 8.07 1.88
C LYS A 25 0.25 8.82 0.57
N ALA A 26 0.62 10.11 0.53
CA ALA A 26 0.56 10.90 -0.69
C ALA A 26 1.50 10.34 -1.77
N ASN A 27 2.70 9.90 -1.40
CA ASN A 27 3.64 9.24 -2.32
C ASN A 27 3.09 7.92 -2.87
N ILE A 28 2.50 7.09 -2.02
CA ILE A 28 1.83 5.85 -2.44
C ILE A 28 0.69 6.19 -3.43
N ALA A 29 -0.17 7.14 -3.08
CA ALA A 29 -1.29 7.53 -3.93
C ALA A 29 -0.82 8.08 -5.27
N HIS A 30 0.25 8.88 -5.28
CA HIS A 30 0.88 9.38 -6.50
C HIS A 30 1.39 8.22 -7.37
N HIS A 31 2.11 7.26 -6.78
CA HIS A 31 2.60 6.07 -7.47
C HIS A 31 1.46 5.22 -8.08
N LEU A 32 0.36 5.02 -7.34
CA LEU A 32 -0.81 4.31 -7.84
C LEU A 32 -1.45 5.06 -9.03
N ASN A 33 -1.58 6.38 -8.95
CA ASN A 33 -2.14 7.22 -10.02
C ASN A 33 -1.26 7.26 -11.28
N GLN A 34 0.06 7.12 -11.14
CA GLN A 34 0.99 7.02 -12.28
C GLN A 34 1.05 5.60 -12.88
N SER A 35 0.48 4.62 -12.17
CA SER A 35 0.42 3.23 -12.58
C SER A 35 -0.95 2.91 -13.18
N ALA A 36 -1.17 1.65 -13.57
CA ALA A 36 -2.44 1.20 -14.16
C ALA A 36 -3.60 1.02 -13.14
N PHE A 37 -3.61 1.77 -12.03
CA PHE A 37 -4.69 1.70 -11.04
C PHE A 37 -5.81 2.70 -11.36
N THR A 38 -7.04 2.32 -11.05
CA THR A 38 -8.24 3.17 -11.09
C THR A 38 -8.83 3.33 -9.69
N ASP A 39 -9.74 4.28 -9.52
CA ASP A 39 -10.45 4.53 -8.25
C ASP A 39 -9.49 4.65 -7.05
N VAL A 40 -8.39 5.37 -7.27
CA VAL A 40 -7.37 5.59 -6.25
C VAL A 40 -7.96 6.49 -5.17
N ILE A 41 -7.96 6.00 -3.93
CA ILE A 41 -8.37 6.77 -2.76
C ILE A 41 -7.18 6.92 -1.82
N ASN A 42 -7.14 8.06 -1.14
CA ASN A 42 -6.25 8.34 -0.01
C ASN A 42 -7.10 9.00 1.07
N ASN A 43 -7.57 8.20 2.03
CA ASN A 43 -8.37 8.66 3.16
C ASN A 43 -7.63 8.36 4.45
N ASP A 44 -8.19 8.69 5.62
CA ASP A 44 -7.51 8.51 6.90
C ASP A 44 -7.12 7.05 7.18
N ALA A 45 -7.89 6.08 6.69
CA ALA A 45 -7.69 4.65 6.95
C ALA A 45 -6.68 3.98 6.01
N GLU A 46 -6.73 4.27 4.71
CA GLU A 46 -5.97 3.54 3.69
C GLU A 46 -5.60 4.39 2.46
N VAL A 47 -4.60 3.91 1.73
CA VAL A 47 -4.38 4.25 0.32
C VAL A 47 -4.68 3.02 -0.51
N ALA A 48 -5.56 3.13 -1.48
CA ALA A 48 -6.09 1.95 -2.14
C ALA A 48 -6.53 2.24 -3.58
N GLY A 49 -6.52 1.22 -4.44
CA GLY A 49 -6.83 1.36 -5.86
C GLY A 49 -7.24 0.02 -6.49
N ASN A 50 -7.84 0.07 -7.67
CA ASN A 50 -8.28 -1.10 -8.43
C ASN A 50 -7.34 -1.33 -9.62
N ARG A 51 -6.92 -2.56 -9.89
CA ARG A 51 -6.13 -2.90 -11.08
C ARG A 51 -6.47 -4.30 -11.57
N ALA A 52 -6.83 -4.43 -12.85
CA ALA A 52 -7.11 -5.71 -13.51
C ALA A 52 -8.09 -6.61 -12.71
N GLY A 53 -9.17 -6.02 -12.17
CA GLY A 53 -10.19 -6.75 -11.38
C GLY A 53 -9.79 -7.09 -9.94
N MET A 54 -8.64 -6.58 -9.46
CA MET A 54 -8.18 -6.72 -8.08
C MET A 54 -8.27 -5.39 -7.34
N ARG A 55 -8.60 -5.43 -6.05
CA ARG A 55 -8.53 -4.27 -5.13
C ARG A 55 -7.23 -4.36 -4.34
N LEU A 56 -6.39 -3.34 -4.41
CA LEU A 56 -5.23 -3.13 -3.55
C LEU A 56 -5.60 -2.16 -2.43
N SER A 57 -5.16 -2.43 -1.21
CA SER A 57 -5.23 -1.54 -0.06
C SER A 57 -3.91 -1.53 0.70
N VAL A 58 -3.45 -0.34 1.07
CA VAL A 58 -2.25 -0.09 1.87
C VAL A 58 -2.66 0.65 3.14
N LEU A 59 -2.51 -0.01 4.29
CA LEU A 59 -2.82 0.54 5.61
C LEU A 59 -1.55 0.91 6.36
N HIS A 60 -1.65 1.96 7.16
CA HIS A 60 -0.57 2.44 8.04
C HIS A 60 -1.06 2.40 9.48
N LEU A 61 -0.51 1.49 10.28
CA LEU A 61 -0.87 1.30 11.68
C LEU A 61 0.23 1.89 12.58
N PRO A 62 -0.01 3.04 13.23
CA PRO A 62 1.00 3.68 14.07
C PRO A 62 1.44 2.80 15.23
N ILE A 63 2.73 2.82 15.56
CA ILE A 63 3.29 2.14 16.74
C ILE A 63 3.72 3.20 17.77
N SER A 64 4.89 3.81 17.57
CA SER A 64 5.38 4.95 18.35
C SER A 64 6.46 5.72 17.58
N GLY A 65 6.52 7.03 17.77
CA GLY A 65 7.39 7.91 16.98
C GLY A 65 7.08 7.84 15.49
N GLY A 66 8.11 7.95 14.64
CA GLY A 66 8.00 7.77 13.18
C GLY A 66 7.87 6.32 12.70
N ARG A 67 7.44 5.39 13.58
CA ARG A 67 7.30 3.96 13.26
C ARG A 67 5.84 3.58 13.06
N PHE A 68 5.61 2.77 12.05
CA PHE A 68 4.31 2.17 11.78
C PHE A 68 4.47 0.79 11.17
N TYR A 69 3.44 -0.05 11.30
CA TYR A 69 3.27 -1.20 10.42
C TYR A 69 2.59 -0.74 9.14
N GLU A 70 3.15 -1.13 8.01
CA GLU A 70 2.48 -1.03 6.73
C GLU A 70 1.94 -2.40 6.33
N GLN A 71 0.64 -2.45 6.01
CA GLN A 71 0.01 -3.64 5.47
C GLN A 71 -0.38 -3.40 4.03
N VAL A 72 0.23 -4.13 3.11
CA VAL A 72 -0.12 -4.14 1.70
C VAL A 72 -0.98 -5.37 1.45
N MET A 73 -2.23 -5.15 1.08
CA MET A 73 -3.21 -6.21 0.85
C MET A 73 -3.79 -6.10 -0.55
N ALA A 74 -4.03 -7.25 -1.19
CA ALA A 74 -4.81 -7.29 -2.42
C ALA A 74 -5.82 -8.42 -2.40
N ALA A 75 -7.00 -8.16 -2.97
CA ALA A 75 -8.07 -9.12 -3.15
C ALA A 75 -8.49 -9.24 -4.62
N GLY A 76 -8.73 -10.46 -5.10
CA GLY A 76 -9.24 -10.71 -6.45
C GLY A 76 -9.50 -12.19 -6.75
N ASP A 77 -10.03 -12.49 -7.94
CA ASP A 77 -10.42 -13.87 -8.32
C ASP A 77 -9.27 -14.71 -8.93
N ASN A 78 -8.15 -14.09 -9.30
CA ASN A 78 -6.97 -14.79 -9.81
C ASN A 78 -5.88 -14.80 -8.74
N ARG A 79 -5.60 -15.99 -8.18
CA ARG A 79 -4.64 -16.19 -7.10
C ARG A 79 -3.25 -15.64 -7.42
N ASP A 80 -2.68 -16.07 -8.53
CA ASP A 80 -1.28 -15.76 -8.87
C ASP A 80 -1.12 -14.28 -9.22
N ALA A 81 -2.10 -13.71 -9.94
CA ALA A 81 -2.12 -12.27 -10.23
C ALA A 81 -2.29 -11.43 -8.95
N THR A 82 -3.13 -11.87 -8.01
CA THR A 82 -3.36 -11.16 -6.73
C THR A 82 -2.11 -11.17 -5.86
N LEU A 83 -1.43 -12.32 -5.77
CA LEU A 83 -0.15 -12.43 -5.04
C LEU A 83 0.95 -11.60 -5.72
N ALA A 84 1.05 -11.64 -7.04
CA ALA A 84 2.00 -10.84 -7.81
C ALA A 84 1.79 -9.34 -7.56
N LEU A 85 0.54 -8.87 -7.57
CA LEU A 85 0.19 -7.48 -7.28
C LEU A 85 0.66 -7.03 -5.88
N VAL A 86 0.50 -7.86 -4.84
CA VAL A 86 1.02 -7.55 -3.50
C VAL A 86 2.54 -7.44 -3.53
N ASN A 87 3.23 -8.42 -4.10
CA ASN A 87 4.69 -8.45 -4.14
C ASN A 87 5.29 -7.28 -4.95
N GLU A 88 4.70 -6.96 -6.10
CA GLU A 88 5.05 -5.80 -6.92
C GLU A 88 4.88 -4.50 -6.14
N THR A 89 3.76 -4.34 -5.45
CA THR A 89 3.50 -3.14 -4.65
C THR A 89 4.52 -3.01 -3.53
N VAL A 90 4.76 -4.08 -2.76
CA VAL A 90 5.77 -4.06 -1.68
C VAL A 90 7.16 -3.70 -2.21
N ALA A 91 7.55 -4.24 -3.37
CA ALA A 91 8.82 -3.92 -4.01
C ALA A 91 8.89 -2.45 -4.46
N ALA A 92 7.80 -1.93 -5.03
CA ALA A 92 7.71 -0.55 -5.49
C ALA A 92 7.75 0.45 -4.33
N LEU A 93 7.19 0.10 -3.17
CA LEU A 93 7.11 0.97 -1.99
C LEU A 93 8.41 1.00 -1.13
N ASN A 94 9.53 0.48 -1.61
CA ASN A 94 10.84 0.55 -0.94
C ASN A 94 11.59 1.85 -1.29
N PHE A 95 11.01 3.00 -0.97
CA PHE A 95 11.66 4.30 -1.10
C PHE A 95 12.33 4.74 0.20
#